data_AF-A0A6B1GCI9-F1
#
_entry.id   AF-A0A6B1GCI9-F1
#
_cell.length_a   1.000
_cell.length_b   1.000
_cell.length_c   1.000
_cell.angle_alpha   90.00
_cell.angle_beta   90.00
_cell.angle_gamma   90.00
#
_symmetry.space_group_name_H-M   'P 1'
#
loop_
_entity.id
_entity.type
_entity.pdbx_description
1 polymer ?
#
loop_
_entity_poly.entity_id
_entity_poly.type
_entity_poly.pdbx_seq_one_letter_code
_entity_poly.pdbx_strand_id
1 'polypeptide(L)'
;MTPPTGRHPDGEVSAHRLSYFPCPYDLDRDLLKEGEPIADVVELYRGSDANLRSPIRFDFDRRAAAPGHPASHLTINGVDCRIACMAPLHVMRFLDFIFRHFYSRLHSLHDPFFATAHALHVGPRSLEDDDRQRMHVAWDVHATATGGALGR
;
A
#
# COMPACT_ATOMS: atom_id res chain seq x y z
N MET A 1 -7.48 7.26 -27.78
CA MET A 1 -7.19 6.25 -26.75
C MET A 1 -7.16 6.98 -25.42
N THR A 2 -8.28 7.03 -24.72
CA THR A 2 -8.45 7.80 -23.48
C THR A 2 -7.87 6.98 -22.33
N PRO A 3 -7.01 7.54 -21.46
CA PRO A 3 -6.49 6.80 -20.32
C PRO A 3 -7.65 6.44 -19.38
N PRO A 4 -7.70 5.22 -18.81
CA PRO A 4 -8.72 4.89 -17.83
C PRO A 4 -8.46 5.70 -16.56
N THR A 5 -9.20 6.79 -16.41
CA THR A 5 -9.33 7.50 -15.14
C THR A 5 -10.07 6.55 -14.19
N GLY A 6 -9.40 6.12 -13.11
CA GLY A 6 -9.87 5.10 -12.16
C GLY A 6 -11.07 5.49 -11.29
N ARG A 7 -11.97 6.33 -11.80
CA ARG A 7 -13.18 6.78 -11.10
C ARG A 7 -14.42 6.38 -11.90
N HIS A 8 -15.25 5.52 -11.32
CA HIS A 8 -16.58 5.23 -11.83
C HIS A 8 -17.45 6.50 -11.75
N PRO A 9 -18.43 6.71 -12.66
CA PRO A 9 -19.33 7.87 -12.63
C PRO A 9 -20.06 8.09 -11.28
N ASP A 10 -20.17 7.04 -10.45
CA ASP A 10 -20.83 7.09 -9.13
C ASP A 10 -19.90 7.46 -7.97
N GLY A 11 -18.63 7.79 -8.25
CA GLY A 11 -17.62 8.08 -7.23
C GLY A 11 -16.94 6.86 -6.62
N GLU A 12 -17.31 5.64 -7.05
CA GLU A 12 -16.61 4.40 -6.68
C GLU A 12 -15.25 4.29 -7.38
N VAL A 13 -14.26 3.75 -6.67
CA VAL A 13 -12.99 3.38 -7.29
C VAL A 13 -13.22 2.16 -8.18
N SER A 14 -12.83 2.26 -9.45
CA SER A 14 -12.98 1.17 -10.42
C SER A 14 -11.76 0.25 -10.45
N ALA A 15 -10.57 0.82 -10.22
CA ALA A 15 -9.31 0.10 -10.07
C ALA A 15 -8.28 0.96 -9.35
N HIS A 16 -7.31 0.33 -8.67
CA HIS A 16 -6.12 1.01 -8.15
C HIS A 16 -4.92 0.08 -8.08
N ARG A 17 -3.72 0.69 -8.02
CA ARG A 17 -2.46 0.01 -7.75
C ARG A 17 -1.66 0.85 -6.77
N LEU A 18 -1.46 0.31 -5.57
CA LEU A 18 -0.66 0.93 -4.52
C LEU A 18 0.62 0.12 -4.37
N SER A 19 1.76 0.70 -4.74
CA SER A 19 3.05 0.00 -4.78
C SER A 19 4.07 0.66 -3.88
N TYR A 20 4.81 -0.14 -3.14
CA TYR A 20 5.99 0.27 -2.40
C TYR A 20 7.20 -0.49 -2.92
N PHE A 21 8.17 0.25 -3.44
CA PHE A 21 9.46 -0.24 -3.90
C PHE A 21 10.54 0.31 -2.97
N PRO A 22 11.01 -0.48 -1.99
CA PRO A 22 12.05 -0.04 -1.09
C PRO A 22 13.34 0.26 -1.87
N CYS A 23 14.04 1.33 -1.48
CA CYS A 23 15.40 1.55 -1.98
C CYS A 23 16.27 0.35 -1.56
N PRO A 24 17.03 -0.25 -2.50
CA PRO A 24 17.90 -1.39 -2.18
C PRO A 24 19.13 -0.98 -1.37
N TYR A 25 19.50 0.29 -1.39
CA TYR A 25 20.70 0.79 -0.71
C TYR A 25 20.33 1.56 0.57
N ASP A 26 21.24 1.55 1.54
CA ASP A 26 21.17 2.45 2.69
C ASP A 26 21.93 3.73 2.33
N LEU A 27 21.20 4.67 1.74
CA LEU A 27 21.77 5.91 1.22
C LEU A 27 22.16 6.86 2.35
N ASP A 28 23.27 7.57 2.18
CA ASP A 28 23.62 8.70 3.02
C ASP A 28 22.52 9.77 2.90
N ARG A 29 21.82 9.98 4.01
CA ARG A 29 20.71 10.91 4.09
C ARG A 29 21.15 12.36 4.19
N ASP A 30 22.40 12.63 4.54
CA ASP A 30 22.90 14.00 4.65
C ASP A 30 23.15 14.58 3.25
N LEU A 31 23.70 13.80 2.32
CA LEU A 31 23.77 14.17 0.90
C LEU A 31 22.39 14.54 0.32
N LEU A 32 21.35 13.75 0.64
CA LEU A 32 19.98 14.05 0.20
C LEU A 32 19.41 15.33 0.83
N LYS A 33 19.77 15.67 2.07
CA LYS A 33 19.33 16.91 2.74
C LYS A 33 20.06 18.13 2.21
N GLU A 34 21.30 17.97 1.79
CA GLU A 34 22.13 19.00 1.17
C GLU A 34 21.66 19.35 -0.26
N GLY A 35 20.77 18.53 -0.82
CA GLY A 35 20.12 18.77 -2.09
C GLY A 35 20.76 18.04 -3.27
N GLU A 36 21.67 17.10 -2.99
CA GLU A 36 22.30 16.29 -4.04
C GLU A 36 21.24 15.48 -4.81
N PRO A 37 21.37 15.36 -6.15
CA PRO A 37 20.43 14.59 -6.95
C PRO A 37 20.40 13.13 -6.49
N ILE A 38 19.19 12.59 -6.28
CA ILE A 38 19.02 11.20 -5.83
C ILE A 38 19.70 10.18 -6.76
N ALA A 39 19.74 10.46 -8.06
CA ALA A 39 20.41 9.60 -9.04
C ALA A 39 21.92 9.52 -8.78
N ASP A 40 22.54 10.64 -8.46
CA ASP A 40 23.97 10.74 -8.19
C ASP A 40 24.30 10.10 -6.84
N VAL A 41 23.47 10.32 -5.82
CA VAL A 41 23.62 9.65 -4.52
C VAL A 41 23.52 8.13 -4.69
N VAL A 42 22.54 7.61 -5.44
CA VAL A 42 22.39 6.17 -5.70
C VAL A 42 23.57 5.60 -6.48
N GLU A 43 24.15 6.36 -7.41
CA GLU A 43 25.33 5.96 -8.18
C GLU A 43 26.54 5.66 -7.28
N LEU A 44 26.74 6.42 -6.20
CA LEU A 44 27.81 6.19 -5.23
C LEU A 44 27.75 4.81 -4.58
N TYR A 45 26.57 4.19 -4.54
CA TYR A 45 26.34 2.87 -3.94
C TYR A 45 26.34 1.74 -4.99
N ARG A 46 26.65 2.05 -6.26
CA ARG A 46 26.77 1.03 -7.31
C ARG A 46 27.87 0.05 -6.93
N GLY A 47 27.50 -1.22 -6.78
CA GLY A 47 28.43 -2.30 -6.39
C GLY A 47 28.53 -2.55 -4.87
N SER A 48 27.81 -1.77 -4.05
CA SER A 48 27.60 -2.10 -2.63
C SER A 48 26.59 -3.24 -2.47
N ASP A 49 26.58 -3.85 -1.28
CA ASP A 49 25.60 -4.88 -0.94
C ASP A 49 24.18 -4.32 -0.98
N ALA A 50 23.32 -4.97 -1.79
CA ALA A 50 21.92 -4.59 -1.90
C ALA A 50 21.09 -5.24 -0.78
N ASN A 51 20.26 -4.46 -0.12
CA ASN A 51 19.24 -4.96 0.78
C ASN A 51 18.14 -5.69 -0.01
N LEU A 52 17.95 -6.97 0.27
CA LEU A 52 16.91 -7.81 -0.37
C LEU A 52 15.52 -7.54 0.24
N ARG A 53 14.99 -6.34 -0.01
CA ARG A 53 13.66 -5.93 0.45
C ARG A 53 12.63 -6.18 -0.65
N SER A 54 11.59 -6.95 -0.34
CA SER A 54 10.55 -7.30 -1.29
C SER A 54 9.66 -6.10 -1.64
N PRO A 55 9.42 -5.81 -2.92
CA PRO A 55 8.36 -4.90 -3.32
C PRO A 55 7.00 -5.44 -2.86
N ILE A 56 6.12 -4.53 -2.46
CA ILE A 56 4.77 -4.85 -2.01
C ILE A 56 3.79 -4.05 -2.85
N ARG A 57 2.75 -4.72 -3.35
CA ARG A 57 1.73 -4.08 -4.18
C ARG A 57 0.33 -4.54 -3.79
N PHE A 58 -0.57 -3.60 -3.58
CA PHE A 58 -2.00 -3.87 -3.44
C PHE A 58 -2.71 -3.42 -4.72
N ASP A 59 -3.27 -4.38 -5.42
CA ASP A 59 -4.04 -4.18 -6.63
C ASP A 59 -5.53 -4.33 -6.35
N PHE A 60 -6.32 -3.58 -7.08
CA PHE A 60 -7.75 -3.78 -7.18
C PHE A 60 -8.20 -3.51 -8.61
N ASP A 61 -8.90 -4.46 -9.22
CA ASP A 61 -9.58 -4.33 -10.50
C ASP A 61 -10.70 -5.38 -10.58
N ARG A 62 -11.96 -4.96 -10.37
CA ARG A 62 -13.11 -5.88 -10.47
C ARG A 62 -13.27 -6.47 -11.87
N ARG A 63 -12.86 -5.75 -12.91
CA ARG A 63 -13.06 -6.15 -14.32
C ARG A 63 -12.06 -7.21 -14.74
N ALA A 64 -10.91 -7.28 -14.06
CA ALA A 64 -9.87 -8.27 -14.31
C ALA A 64 -10.00 -9.53 -13.41
N ALA A 65 -10.99 -9.57 -12.53
CA ALA A 65 -11.21 -10.69 -11.62
C ALA A 65 -11.52 -11.99 -12.39
N ALA A 66 -10.83 -13.07 -12.04
CA ALA A 66 -10.98 -14.38 -12.65
C ALA A 66 -10.55 -15.48 -11.64
N PRO A 67 -10.87 -16.77 -11.88
CA PRO A 67 -10.33 -17.85 -11.07
C PRO A 67 -8.80 -17.79 -10.98
N GLY A 68 -8.26 -17.71 -9.76
CA GLY A 68 -6.81 -17.52 -9.51
C GLY A 68 -6.31 -16.08 -9.65
N HIS A 69 -7.19 -15.12 -9.91
CA HIS A 69 -6.89 -13.68 -9.95
C HIS A 69 -7.95 -12.89 -9.17
N PRO A 70 -7.78 -12.75 -7.84
CA PRO A 70 -8.76 -12.07 -6.99
C PRO A 70 -8.92 -10.60 -7.39
N ALA A 71 -10.16 -10.10 -7.31
CA ALA A 71 -10.48 -8.72 -7.64
C ALA A 71 -9.63 -7.70 -6.85
N SER A 72 -9.34 -8.00 -5.57
CA SER A 72 -8.34 -7.29 -4.79
C SER A 72 -7.31 -8.27 -4.25
N HIS A 73 -6.03 -7.97 -4.42
CA HIS A 73 -4.94 -8.85 -4.01
C HIS A 73 -3.66 -8.09 -3.64
N LEU A 74 -2.87 -8.71 -2.77
CA LEU A 74 -1.50 -8.38 -2.47
C LEU A 74 -0.57 -9.17 -3.40
N THR A 75 0.31 -8.47 -4.10
CA THR A 75 1.44 -9.05 -4.84
C THR A 75 2.75 -8.78 -4.08
N ILE A 76 3.53 -9.84 -3.83
CA ILE A 76 4.86 -9.75 -3.20
C ILE A 76 5.86 -10.68 -3.90
N ASN A 77 7.13 -10.26 -3.99
CA ASN A 77 8.23 -10.98 -4.65
C ASN A 77 8.04 -11.20 -6.16
N GLY A 78 7.06 -12.01 -6.56
CA GLY A 78 6.76 -12.36 -7.95
C GLY A 78 5.35 -11.94 -8.35
N VAL A 79 5.16 -11.67 -9.65
CA VAL A 79 3.87 -11.22 -10.22
C VAL A 79 2.73 -12.24 -10.11
N ASP A 80 3.08 -13.49 -9.83
CA ASP A 80 2.15 -14.62 -9.67
C ASP A 80 1.80 -14.91 -8.20
N CYS A 81 2.57 -14.37 -7.25
CA CYS A 81 2.26 -14.51 -5.83
C CYS A 81 1.19 -13.49 -5.44
N ARG A 82 -0.07 -13.83 -5.77
CA ARG A 82 -1.25 -13.00 -5.51
C ARG A 82 -2.03 -13.58 -4.34
N ILE A 83 -1.98 -12.90 -3.21
CA ILE A 83 -2.72 -13.25 -2.01
C ILE A 83 -4.00 -12.42 -2.00
N ALA A 84 -5.17 -13.06 -1.93
CA ALA A 84 -6.44 -12.34 -1.97
C ALA A 84 -6.59 -11.37 -0.79
N CYS A 85 -7.24 -10.23 -1.02
CA CYS A 85 -7.52 -9.20 -0.03
C CYS A 85 -9.02 -9.06 0.21
N MET A 86 -9.40 -8.77 1.47
CA MET A 86 -10.81 -8.64 1.87
C MET A 86 -11.59 -7.60 1.04
N ALA A 87 -10.95 -6.48 0.69
CA ALA A 87 -11.57 -5.34 0.03
C ALA A 87 -10.51 -4.50 -0.71
N PRO A 88 -10.90 -3.51 -1.53
CA PRO A 88 -9.99 -2.47 -2.03
C PRO A 88 -9.30 -1.73 -0.88
N LEU A 89 -8.03 -1.40 -1.01
CA LEU A 89 -7.24 -0.77 0.04
C LEU A 89 -7.20 0.75 -0.16
N HIS A 90 -7.64 1.50 0.85
CA HIS A 90 -7.53 2.96 0.83
C HIS A 90 -6.05 3.40 0.92
N VAL A 91 -5.66 4.45 0.18
CA VAL A 91 -4.25 4.92 0.12
C VAL A 91 -3.66 5.23 1.50
N MET A 92 -4.45 5.84 2.41
CA MET A 92 -3.99 6.12 3.77
C MET A 92 -3.76 4.88 4.62
N ARG A 93 -4.55 3.80 4.43
CA ARG A 93 -4.29 2.51 5.10
C ARG A 93 -3.03 1.85 4.56
N PHE A 94 -2.81 1.96 3.26
CA PHE A 94 -1.57 1.50 2.64
C PHE A 94 -0.36 2.24 3.19
N LEU A 95 -0.42 3.58 3.28
CA LEU A 95 0.66 4.38 3.87
C LEU A 95 0.87 4.04 5.34
N ASP A 96 -0.20 3.92 6.14
CA ASP A 96 -0.08 3.46 7.53
C ASP A 96 0.61 2.10 7.62
N PHE A 97 0.22 1.12 6.82
CA PHE A 97 0.88 -0.19 6.75
C PHE A 97 2.37 -0.06 6.43
N ILE A 98 2.74 0.68 5.39
CA ILE A 98 4.15 0.84 5.00
C ILE A 98 4.96 1.49 6.12
N PHE A 99 4.48 2.60 6.68
CA PHE A 99 5.21 3.34 7.70
C PHE A 99 5.27 2.56 9.03
N ARG A 100 4.16 1.95 9.45
CA ARG A 100 4.09 1.14 10.67
C ARG A 100 5.09 -0.02 10.66
N HIS A 101 5.26 -0.69 9.52
CA HIS A 101 6.07 -1.91 9.44
C HIS A 101 7.51 -1.69 8.94
N PHE A 102 7.74 -0.76 8.00
CA PHE A 102 9.07 -0.54 7.42
C PHE A 102 9.77 0.72 7.92
N TYR A 103 9.02 1.65 8.53
CA TYR A 103 9.53 2.93 9.02
C TYR A 103 8.98 3.27 10.42
N SER A 104 8.96 2.29 11.32
CA SER A 104 8.29 2.37 12.64
C SER A 104 8.67 3.61 13.47
N ARG A 105 9.93 4.07 13.38
CA ARG A 105 10.37 5.31 14.01
C ARG A 105 9.68 6.54 13.42
N LEU A 106 9.59 6.66 12.10
CA LEU A 106 8.91 7.78 11.44
C LEU A 106 7.40 7.70 11.70
N HIS A 107 6.83 6.50 11.65
CA HIS A 107 5.43 6.29 12.01
C HIS A 107 5.11 6.81 13.41
N SER A 108 5.91 6.44 14.41
CA SER A 108 5.71 6.85 15.81
C SER A 108 5.84 8.36 16.02
N LEU A 109 6.74 9.03 15.28
CA LEU A 109 6.89 10.50 15.32
C LEU A 109 5.70 11.24 14.68
N HIS A 110 4.93 10.56 13.85
CA HIS A 110 3.81 11.11 13.10
C HIS A 110 2.49 10.38 13.40
N ASP A 111 2.35 9.79 14.60
CA ASP A 111 1.15 9.04 15.00
C ASP A 111 -0.18 9.80 14.72
N PRO A 112 -0.31 11.12 15.00
CA PRO A 112 -1.54 11.85 14.69
C PRO A 112 -1.92 11.88 13.21
N PHE A 113 -0.94 11.78 12.30
CA PHE A 113 -1.21 11.72 10.85
C PHE A 113 -1.87 10.39 10.44
N PHE A 114 -1.54 9.30 11.14
CA PHE A 114 -2.06 7.96 10.84
C PHE A 114 -3.25 7.54 11.71
N ALA A 115 -3.59 8.32 12.74
CA ALA A 115 -4.59 7.98 13.77
C ALA A 115 -5.99 7.60 13.24
N THR A 116 -6.37 8.07 12.05
CA THR A 116 -7.66 7.77 11.42
C THR A 116 -7.57 6.86 10.21
N ALA A 117 -6.36 6.41 9.83
CA ALA A 117 -6.16 5.61 8.63
C ALA A 117 -6.99 4.33 8.65
N HIS A 118 -7.09 3.67 9.81
CA HIS A 118 -7.90 2.46 9.99
C HIS A 118 -9.41 2.69 9.80
N ALA A 119 -9.90 3.91 9.76
CA ALA A 119 -11.32 4.18 9.51
C ALA A 119 -11.64 4.49 8.05
N LEU A 120 -10.62 4.60 7.19
CA LEU A 120 -10.78 4.98 5.78
C LEU A 120 -10.98 3.75 4.91
N HIS A 121 -12.06 3.75 4.14
CA HIS A 121 -12.47 2.67 3.25
C HIS A 121 -12.72 3.23 1.85
N VAL A 122 -12.45 2.43 0.81
CA VAL A 122 -12.55 2.89 -0.60
C VAL A 122 -13.46 2.02 -1.47
N GLY A 123 -14.04 0.97 -0.90
CA GLY A 123 -15.00 0.12 -1.58
C GLY A 123 -15.52 -1.01 -0.68
N PRO A 124 -16.57 -1.71 -1.13
CA PRO A 124 -17.12 -2.87 -0.44
C PRO A 124 -16.13 -4.05 -0.46
N ARG A 125 -16.46 -5.08 0.32
CA ARG A 125 -15.77 -6.37 0.30
C ARG A 125 -15.74 -6.95 -1.12
N SER A 126 -14.61 -7.54 -1.48
CA SER A 126 -14.35 -8.11 -2.82
C SER A 126 -13.75 -9.52 -2.76
N LEU A 127 -13.72 -10.13 -1.57
CA LEU A 127 -13.24 -11.50 -1.39
C LEU A 127 -14.35 -12.49 -1.76
N GLU A 128 -14.04 -13.42 -2.65
CA GLU A 128 -14.94 -14.48 -3.08
C GLU A 128 -14.85 -15.70 -2.15
N ASP A 129 -15.81 -16.63 -2.25
CA ASP A 129 -15.88 -17.79 -1.34
C ASP A 129 -14.68 -18.73 -1.48
N ASP A 130 -14.17 -18.91 -2.70
CA ASP A 130 -12.99 -19.75 -2.94
C ASP A 130 -11.72 -19.14 -2.30
N ASP A 131 -11.61 -17.80 -2.32
CA ASP A 131 -10.51 -17.07 -1.68
C ASP A 131 -10.64 -17.05 -0.15
N ARG A 132 -11.87 -17.00 0.38
CA ARG A 132 -12.16 -17.06 1.82
C ARG A 132 -11.67 -18.36 2.47
N GLN A 133 -11.66 -19.47 1.72
CA GLN A 133 -11.18 -20.77 2.20
C GLN A 133 -9.65 -20.89 2.19
N ARG A 134 -8.95 -19.94 1.57
CA ARG A 134 -7.48 -19.91 1.48
C ARG A 134 -6.90 -18.83 2.40
N MET A 135 -5.57 -18.82 2.56
CA MET A 135 -4.90 -17.72 3.24
C MET A 135 -5.11 -16.42 2.46
N HIS A 136 -5.62 -15.41 3.15
CA HIS A 136 -5.94 -14.10 2.60
C HIS A 136 -5.59 -12.99 3.59
N VAL A 137 -5.45 -11.77 3.10
CA VAL A 137 -5.23 -10.57 3.92
C VAL A 137 -6.58 -9.93 4.23
N ALA A 138 -6.86 -9.75 5.52
CA ALA A 138 -8.08 -9.12 6.00
C ALA A 138 -7.78 -7.98 6.96
N TRP A 139 -8.71 -7.04 7.02
CA TRP A 139 -8.76 -5.95 7.99
C TRP A 139 -10.22 -5.63 8.30
N ASP A 140 -10.45 -4.88 9.37
CA ASP A 140 -11.79 -4.43 9.70
C ASP A 140 -12.26 -3.38 8.67
N VAL A 141 -13.21 -3.76 7.82
CA VAL A 141 -13.85 -2.89 6.80
C VAL A 141 -15.03 -2.08 7.35
N HIS A 142 -15.31 -2.21 8.65
CA HIS A 142 -16.35 -1.46 9.36
C HIS A 142 -15.76 -0.55 10.44
N ALA A 143 -14.45 -0.58 10.63
CA ALA A 143 -13.73 0.29 11.55
C ALA A 143 -14.12 1.75 11.35
N THR A 144 -14.40 2.43 12.46
CA THR A 144 -14.74 3.86 12.50
C THR A 144 -13.68 4.61 13.30
N ALA A 145 -13.52 5.90 13.01
CA ALA A 145 -12.68 6.76 13.84
C ALA A 145 -13.48 7.05 15.11
N THR A 146 -12.96 6.63 16.27
CA THR A 146 -13.53 7.04 17.54
C THR A 146 -13.37 8.56 17.63
N GLY A 147 -14.46 9.28 17.85
CA GLY A 147 -14.42 10.71 18.09
C GLY A 147 -13.55 10.99 19.31
N GLY A 148 -12.30 11.37 19.09
CA GLY A 148 -11.50 11.99 20.13
C GLY A 148 -12.20 13.28 20.50
N ALA A 149 -12.80 13.33 21.68
CA ALA A 149 -13.13 14.59 22.30
C ALA A 149 -11.84 15.42 22.32
N LEU A 150 -11.76 16.40 21.42
CA LEU A 150 -10.83 17.50 21.53
C LEU A 150 -11.25 18.24 22.81
N GLY A 151 -10.71 17.79 23.93
CA GLY A 151 -10.67 18.54 25.17
C GLY A 151 -10.01 19.87 24.87
N ARG A 152 -10.81 20.93 25.01
CA ARG A 152 -10.38 22.32 24.99
C ARG A 152 -9.43 22.62 26.14
#